data_AF-A0A426QGY2-F1
#
_entry.id   AF-A0A426QGY2-F1
#
_cell.length_a   1.000
_cell.length_b   1.000
_cell.length_c   1.000
_cell.angle_alpha   90.00
_cell.angle_beta   90.00
_cell.angle_gamma   90.00
#
_symmetry.space_group_name_H-M   'P 1'
#
loop_
_entity.id
_entity.type
_entity.pdbx_description
1 polymer ?
#
loop_
_entity_poly.entity_id
_entity_poly.type
_entity_poly.pdbx_seq_one_letter_code
_entity_poly.pdbx_strand_id
1 'polypeptide(L)'
;MTLSIKELSTANEMVRELLEQLELDAYLFEVEPANDHWQVRVECPVAEGWQTVTLHVDKTRLSDCRRDVAVREALLWKWRTALAACTPSPPSSST
;
A
#
# COMPACT_ATOMS: atom_id res chain seq x y z
N MET A 1 -10.85 -0.07 21.14
CA MET A 1 -9.72 -1.01 21.22
C MET A 1 -8.45 -0.18 21.33
N THR A 2 -7.58 -0.44 22.30
CA THR A 2 -6.32 0.31 22.44
C THR A 2 -5.26 -0.37 21.58
N LEU A 3 -4.95 0.22 20.44
CA LEU A 3 -3.88 -0.27 19.58
C LEU A 3 -2.53 0.06 20.21
N SER A 4 -1.61 -0.89 20.29
CA SER A 4 -0.27 -0.60 20.81
C SER A 4 0.58 0.13 19.77
N ILE A 5 1.48 1.00 20.24
CA ILE A 5 2.47 1.68 19.39
C ILE A 5 3.29 0.67 18.59
N LYS A 6 3.56 -0.50 19.17
CA LYS A 6 4.29 -1.59 18.52
C LYS A 6 3.52 -2.17 17.34
N GLU A 7 2.23 -2.41 17.49
CA GLU A 7 1.38 -2.90 16.39
C GLU A 7 1.30 -1.90 15.24
N LEU A 8 1.17 -0.60 15.55
CA LEU A 8 1.17 0.45 14.52
C LEU A 8 2.51 0.52 13.78
N SER A 9 3.62 0.44 14.51
CA SER A 9 4.96 0.44 13.92
C SER A 9 5.13 -0.75 12.99
N THR A 10 4.78 -1.96 13.45
CA THR A 10 4.86 -3.16 12.63
C THR A 10 3.97 -3.05 11.39
N ALA A 11 2.74 -2.54 11.52
CA ALA A 11 1.88 -2.34 10.36
C ALA A 11 2.48 -1.35 9.35
N ASN A 12 3.06 -0.23 9.82
CA ASN A 12 3.75 0.73 8.95
C ASN A 12 4.93 0.10 8.19
N GLU A 13 5.75 -0.69 8.88
CA GLU A 13 6.88 -1.40 8.26
C GLU A 13 6.40 -2.38 7.18
N MET A 14 5.40 -3.21 7.49
CA MET A 14 4.85 -4.19 6.53
C MET A 14 4.20 -3.50 5.32
N VAL A 15 3.49 -2.40 5.53
CA VAL A 15 2.89 -1.62 4.43
C VAL A 15 3.98 -1.01 3.54
N ARG A 16 5.04 -0.46 4.13
CA ARG A 16 6.18 0.08 3.37
C ARG A 16 6.81 -1.00 2.48
N GLU A 17 7.13 -2.16 3.04
CA GLU A 17 7.74 -3.27 2.30
C GLU A 17 6.87 -3.73 1.11
N LEU A 18 5.54 -3.71 1.27
CA LEU A 18 4.61 -4.04 0.19
C LEU A 18 4.60 -2.94 -0.89
N LEU A 19 4.56 -1.66 -0.52
CA LEU A 19 4.56 -0.55 -1.47
C LEU A 19 5.88 -0.44 -2.24
N GLU A 20 7.02 -0.73 -1.60
CA GLU A 20 8.33 -0.78 -2.26
C GLU A 20 8.37 -1.86 -3.35
N GLN A 21 7.71 -3.01 -3.16
CA GLN A 21 7.58 -4.07 -4.17
C GLN A 21 6.63 -3.73 -5.33
N LEU A 22 5.85 -2.66 -5.21
CA LEU A 22 5.00 -2.18 -6.30
C LEU A 22 5.73 -1.26 -7.27
N GLU A 23 6.96 -0.85 -6.96
CA GLU A 23 7.81 -0.01 -7.80
C GLU A 23 7.09 1.28 -8.24
N LEU A 24 6.37 1.91 -7.31
CA LEU A 24 5.73 3.21 -7.52
C LEU A 24 6.80 4.30 -7.69
N ASP A 25 6.56 5.28 -8.56
CA ASP A 25 7.53 6.33 -8.90
C ASP A 25 7.85 7.24 -7.70
N ALA A 26 6.82 7.84 -7.12
CA ALA A 26 6.88 8.59 -5.87
C ALA A 26 5.56 8.41 -5.11
N TYR A 27 5.63 8.35 -3.78
CA TYR A 27 4.41 8.26 -2.96
C TYR A 27 4.65 8.75 -1.53
N LEU A 28 3.57 9.20 -0.90
CA LEU A 28 3.42 9.33 0.54
C LEU A 28 2.41 8.28 0.99
N PHE A 29 2.56 7.76 2.21
CA PHE A 29 1.57 6.88 2.78
C PHE A 29 1.37 7.11 4.27
N GLU A 30 0.16 6.80 4.74
CA GLU A 30 -0.21 6.79 6.15
C GLU A 30 -0.98 5.51 6.45
N VAL A 31 -0.69 4.92 7.62
CA VAL A 31 -1.40 3.73 8.12
C VAL A 31 -2.16 4.12 9.38
N GLU A 32 -3.47 3.98 9.32
CA GLU A 32 -4.37 4.30 10.43
C GLU A 32 -5.08 3.02 10.90
N PRO A 33 -5.21 2.82 12.23
CA PRO A 33 -6.02 1.74 12.75
C PRO A 33 -7.50 2.06 12.58
N ALA A 34 -8.23 1.19 11.89
CA ALA A 34 -9.68 1.11 11.97
C ALA A 34 -10.08 -0.05 12.90
N ASN A 35 -11.39 -0.24 13.13
CA ASN A 35 -11.92 -1.26 14.04
C ASN A 35 -11.24 -2.63 13.83
N ASP A 36 -11.45 -3.26 12.67
CA ASP A 36 -10.99 -4.62 12.37
C ASP A 36 -9.94 -4.69 11.24
N HIS A 37 -9.60 -3.56 10.65
CA HIS A 37 -8.65 -3.46 9.54
C HIS A 37 -7.67 -2.30 9.73
N TRP A 38 -6.62 -2.31 8.91
CA TRP A 38 -5.78 -1.14 8.67
C TRP A 38 -6.32 -0.39 7.47
N GLN A 39 -6.42 0.93 7.63
CA GLN A 39 -6.64 1.83 6.53
C GLN A 39 -5.27 2.35 6.10
N VAL A 40 -4.94 2.17 4.82
CA VAL A 40 -3.69 2.67 4.23
C VAL A 40 -4.06 3.72 3.21
N ARG A 41 -3.70 4.98 3.49
CA ARG A 41 -3.87 6.08 2.55
C ARG A 41 -2.56 6.24 1.79
N VAL A 42 -2.61 6.18 0.47
CA VAL A 42 -1.45 6.38 -0.41
C VAL A 42 -1.71 7.60 -1.28
N GLU A 43 -0.79 8.54 -1.27
CA GLU A 43 -0.82 9.72 -2.13
C GLU A 43 0.31 9.62 -3.14
N CYS A 44 0.00 9.76 -4.42
CA CYS A 44 0.97 9.56 -5.50
C CYS A 44 0.74 10.58 -6.64
N PRO A 45 1.79 10.94 -7.40
CA PRO A 45 1.64 11.81 -8.56
C PRO A 45 0.94 11.05 -9.70
N VAL A 46 0.12 11.79 -10.44
CA VAL A 46 -0.54 11.37 -11.68
C VAL A 46 -0.38 12.48 -12.72
N ALA A 47 -0.77 12.21 -13.97
CA ALA A 47 -0.70 13.20 -15.05
C ALA A 47 -1.36 14.55 -14.68
N GLU A 48 -2.43 14.53 -13.88
CA GLU A 48 -3.20 15.69 -13.45
C GLU A 48 -2.93 16.10 -11.99
N GLY A 49 -1.71 15.90 -11.47
CA GLY A 49 -1.30 16.36 -10.15
C GLY A 49 -1.08 15.23 -9.15
N TRP A 50 -1.78 15.25 -8.02
CA TRP A 50 -1.70 14.21 -6.99
C TRP A 50 -3.06 13.54 -6.84
N GLN A 51 -3.06 12.22 -6.66
CA GLN A 51 -4.25 11.48 -6.26
C GLN A 51 -4.04 10.84 -4.88
N THR A 52 -5.15 10.56 -4.21
CA THR A 52 -5.17 9.81 -2.95
C THR A 52 -5.97 8.53 -3.14
N VAL A 53 -5.36 7.38 -2.84
CA VAL A 53 -5.97 6.05 -2.87
C VAL A 53 -6.06 5.51 -1.46
N THR A 54 -7.23 5.06 -1.04
CA THR A 54 -7.43 4.42 0.27
C THR A 54 -7.59 2.92 0.12
N LEU A 55 -6.72 2.15 0.76
CA LEU A 55 -6.69 0.70 0.75
C LEU A 55 -7.08 0.17 2.13
N HIS A 56 -7.91 -0.88 2.15
CA HIS A 56 -8.26 -1.58 3.37
C HIS A 56 -7.62 -2.98 3.37
N VAL A 57 -6.97 -3.33 4.48
CA VAL A 57 -6.37 -4.64 4.71
C VAL A 57 -6.64 -5.14 6.13
N ASP A 58 -7.11 -6.38 6.25
CA ASP A 58 -7.35 -7.00 7.55
C ASP A 58 -6.07 -7.09 8.38
N LYS A 59 -6.17 -6.88 9.69
CA LYS A 59 -4.99 -6.86 10.58
C LYS A 59 -4.22 -8.19 10.53
N THR A 60 -4.94 -9.31 10.55
CA THR A 60 -4.36 -10.66 10.46
C THR A 60 -3.68 -10.88 9.12
N ARG A 61 -4.33 -10.49 8.02
CA ARG A 61 -3.80 -10.66 6.67
C ARG A 61 -2.53 -9.85 6.41
N LEU A 62 -2.43 -8.64 6.96
CA LEU A 62 -1.19 -7.85 6.92
C LEU A 62 -0.07 -8.50 7.76
N SER A 63 -0.43 -9.16 8.87
CA SER A 63 0.53 -9.90 9.70
C SER A 63 1.06 -11.13 8.99
N ASP A 64 0.18 -11.85 8.28
CA ASP A 64 0.47 -13.12 7.63
C ASP A 64 1.34 -12.98 6.40
N CYS A 65 1.30 -11.84 5.69
CA CYS A 65 2.08 -11.63 4.46
C CYS A 65 3.61 -11.74 4.65
N ARG A 66 4.08 -11.61 5.90
CA ARG A 66 5.50 -11.83 6.24
C ARG A 66 5.92 -13.30 6.10
N ARG A 67 5.00 -14.23 6.38
CA ARG A 67 5.29 -15.67 6.45
C ARG A 67 4.67 -16.45 5.30
N ASP A 68 3.57 -15.94 4.76
CA ASP A 68 2.82 -16.57 3.69
C ASP A 68 3.00 -15.78 2.38
N VAL A 69 3.71 -16.41 1.44
CA VAL A 69 3.99 -15.85 0.12
C VAL A 69 2.69 -15.69 -0.68
N ALA A 70 1.74 -16.61 -0.58
CA ALA A 70 0.48 -16.51 -1.31
C ALA A 70 -0.38 -15.35 -0.81
N VAL A 71 -0.39 -15.10 0.51
CA VAL A 71 -1.05 -13.93 1.08
C VAL A 71 -0.38 -12.64 0.60
N ARG A 72 0.96 -12.60 0.56
CA ARG A 72 1.72 -11.45 0.07
C ARG A 72 1.43 -11.16 -1.41
N GLU A 73 1.53 -12.16 -2.27
CA GLU A 73 1.24 -12.02 -3.71
C GLU A 73 -0.20 -11.55 -3.95
N ALA A 74 -1.17 -12.09 -3.20
CA ALA A 74 -2.57 -11.65 -3.31
C ALA A 74 -2.76 -10.18 -2.90
N LEU A 75 -2.05 -9.71 -1.87
CA LEU A 75 -2.07 -8.30 -1.47
C LEU A 75 -1.41 -7.41 -2.52
N LEU A 76 -0.22 -7.79 -3.01
CA LEU A 76 0.50 -7.06 -4.05
C LEU A 76 -0.34 -6.94 -5.32
N TRP A 77 -0.98 -8.02 -5.76
CA TRP A 77 -1.86 -7.99 -6.93
C TRP A 77 -3.05 -7.04 -6.74
N LYS A 78 -3.72 -7.11 -5.58
CA LYS A 78 -4.84 -6.22 -5.25
C LYS A 78 -4.40 -4.75 -5.23
N TRP A 79 -3.26 -4.46 -4.62
CA TRP A 79 -2.77 -3.09 -4.46
C TRP A 79 -2.21 -2.53 -5.76
N ARG A 80 -1.51 -3.34 -6.56
CA ARG A 80 -1.08 -2.97 -7.91
C ARG A 80 -2.25 -2.54 -8.78
N THR A 81 -3.37 -3.28 -8.71
CA THR A 81 -4.59 -2.93 -9.44
C THR A 81 -5.18 -1.59 -8.96
N ALA A 82 -5.23 -1.36 -7.65
CA ALA A 82 -5.75 -0.13 -7.07
C ALA A 82 -4.85 1.10 -7.31
N LEU A 83 -3.54 0.88 -7.38
CA LEU A 83 -2.51 1.91 -7.56
C LEU A 83 -2.00 1.98 -9.01
N ALA A 84 -2.72 1.40 -9.98
CA ALA A 84 -2.27 1.35 -11.37
C ALA A 84 -2.04 2.75 -11.98
N ALA A 85 -2.75 3.77 -11.51
CA ALA A 85 -2.51 5.15 -11.93
C ALA A 85 -1.28 5.79 -11.27
N CYS A 86 -0.75 5.22 -10.18
CA CYS A 86 0.47 5.67 -9.49
C CYS A 86 1.76 5.08 -10.08
N THR A 87 1.65 4.05 -10.92
CA THR A 87 2.84 3.50 -11.59
C THR A 87 3.24 4.42 -12.73
N PRO A 88 4.55 4.59 -12.98
CA PRO A 88 5.02 5.40 -14.09
C PRO A 88 4.37 4.89 -15.38
N SER A 89 3.72 5.80 -16.12
CA SER A 89 3.31 5.49 -17.48
C SER A 89 4.57 5.12 -18.26
N PRO A 90 4.57 4.08 -19.13
CA PRO A 90 5.71 3.83 -19.99
C PRO A 90 6.02 5.15 -20.74
N PRO A 91 7.30 5.53 -20.89
CA PRO A 91 7.64 6.81 -21.48
C PRO A 91 6.96 6.91 -22.84
N SER A 92 6.02 7.85 -22.96
CA SER A 92 5.39 8.21 -24.22
C SER A 92 6.51 8.54 -25.19
N SER A 93 6.75 7.64 -26.14
CA SER A 93 7.79 7.78 -27.14
C SER A 93 7.34 8.86 -28.12
N SER A 94 7.58 10.12 -27.78
CA SER A 94 7.41 11.24 -28.70
C SER A 94 8.61 11.23 -29.64
N THR A 95 8.38 10.76 -30.88
CA THR A 95 9.30 10.89 -32.03
C THR A 95 9.15 12.26 -32.66
#